data_AF-A0A950Y7C1-F1
#
_entry.id   AF-A0A950Y7C1-F1
#
_cell.length_a   1.000
_cell.length_b   1.000
_cell.length_c   1.000
_cell.angle_alpha   90.00
_cell.angle_beta   90.00
_cell.angle_gamma   90.00
#
_symmetry.space_group_name_H-M   'P 1'
#
loop_
_entity.id
_entity.type
_entity.pdbx_description
1 polymer ?
#
loop_
_entity_poly.entity_id
_entity_poly.type
_entity_poly.pdbx_seq_one_letter_code
_entity_poly.pdbx_strand_id
1 'polypeptide(L)'
;MRIVETLLISATLGCSFLGPVQAGPCSTEIALAQASLDRRIEAAAAAGPSRPESRQARLHHQPTPESIAQAVQPTGSAKDNEHALAALAKAREADEHGDLGTCSTILEELRHSLEW
;
A
#
# COMPACT_ATOMS: atom_id res chain seq x y z
N MET A 1 45.93 31.51 -27.21
CA MET A 1 45.23 32.25 -26.15
C MET A 1 43.74 31.94 -26.18
N ARG A 2 43.32 30.87 -25.50
CA ARG A 2 42.09 30.74 -24.69
C ARG A 2 42.43 29.67 -23.65
N ILE A 3 42.64 30.17 -22.44
CA ILE A 3 43.06 29.47 -21.23
C ILE A 3 41.75 29.13 -20.47
N VAL A 4 41.79 28.14 -19.58
CA VAL A 4 40.86 27.94 -18.45
C VAL A 4 39.53 27.28 -18.83
N GLU A 5 39.04 26.17 -18.27
CA GLU A 5 39.50 25.25 -17.23
C GLU A 5 38.75 23.92 -17.39
N THR A 6 39.49 22.84 -17.26
CA THR A 6 39.04 21.49 -16.95
C THR A 6 38.07 21.46 -15.76
N LEU A 7 36.85 20.93 -15.96
CA LEU A 7 36.00 20.47 -14.87
C LEU A 7 35.76 18.96 -15.02
N LEU A 8 36.81 18.19 -14.72
CA LEU A 8 36.68 16.79 -14.32
C LEU A 8 36.05 16.76 -12.92
N ILE A 9 34.72 16.79 -12.83
CA ILE A 9 34.04 16.37 -11.59
C ILE A 9 33.90 14.86 -11.65
N SER A 10 34.91 14.17 -11.14
CA SER A 10 34.84 12.78 -10.74
C SER A 10 33.90 12.66 -9.54
N ALA A 11 32.59 12.55 -9.79
CA ALA A 11 31.65 12.03 -8.82
C ALA A 11 31.62 10.50 -8.98
N THR A 12 32.64 9.82 -8.44
CA THR A 12 32.48 8.40 -8.06
C THR A 12 31.45 8.37 -6.95
N LEU A 13 30.19 8.33 -7.36
CA LEU A 13 29.05 7.97 -6.52
C LEU A 13 29.42 6.61 -5.92
N GLY A 14 29.74 6.58 -4.64
CA GLY A 14 30.08 5.34 -3.95
C GLY A 14 28.94 4.36 -4.14
N CYS A 15 29.19 3.28 -4.89
CA CYS A 15 28.27 2.16 -4.95
C CYS A 15 28.02 1.70 -3.52
N SER A 16 26.76 1.81 -3.14
CA SER A 16 26.21 1.48 -1.85
C SER A 16 26.74 0.14 -1.35
N PHE A 17 27.26 0.12 -0.13
CA PHE A 17 27.29 -1.09 0.69
C PHE A 17 25.83 -1.41 1.10
N LEU A 18 25.00 -1.79 0.14
CA LEU A 18 23.77 -2.50 0.45
C LEU A 18 24.20 -3.95 0.71
N GLY A 19 24.44 -4.25 1.98
CA GLY A 19 24.43 -5.65 2.42
C GLY A 19 23.13 -6.31 1.99
N PRO A 20 23.08 -7.65 1.89
CA PRO A 20 21.87 -8.31 1.45
C PRO A 20 20.73 -7.92 2.40
N VAL A 21 19.70 -7.27 1.86
CA VAL A 21 18.42 -7.13 2.55
C VAL A 21 17.85 -8.53 2.53
N GLN A 22 18.11 -9.29 3.59
CA GLN A 22 17.42 -10.55 3.82
C GLN A 22 15.95 -10.19 3.98
N ALA A 23 15.18 -10.47 2.93
CA ALA A 23 13.74 -10.40 3.00
C ALA A 23 13.30 -11.30 4.17
N GLY A 24 12.34 -10.83 4.96
CA GLY A 24 11.88 -11.57 6.12
C GLY A 24 11.28 -12.92 5.72
N PRO A 25 11.08 -13.80 6.71
CA PRO A 25 10.73 -15.20 6.50
C PRO A 25 9.38 -15.43 5.77
N CYS A 26 8.51 -14.42 5.68
CA CYS A 26 7.21 -14.45 5.01
C CYS A 26 7.08 -13.48 3.82
N SER A 27 8.18 -12.84 3.41
CA SER A 27 8.16 -11.77 2.41
C SER A 27 7.41 -12.13 1.12
N THR A 28 7.48 -13.40 0.69
CA THR A 28 6.79 -13.87 -0.53
C THR A 28 5.28 -13.96 -0.31
N GLU A 29 4.85 -14.54 0.80
CA GLU A 29 3.44 -14.72 1.14
C GLU A 29 2.77 -13.36 1.41
N ILE A 30 3.49 -12.41 2.01
CA ILE A 30 3.02 -11.02 2.18
C ILE A 30 2.75 -10.38 0.82
N ALA A 31 3.66 -10.53 -0.15
CA ALA A 31 3.50 -9.95 -1.48
C ALA A 31 2.27 -10.53 -2.21
N LEU A 32 2.02 -11.83 -2.06
CA LEU A 32 0.84 -12.47 -2.66
C LEU A 32 -0.46 -12.08 -1.94
N ALA A 33 -0.44 -11.94 -0.61
CA ALA A 33 -1.56 -11.43 0.16
C ALA A 33 -1.91 -9.99 -0.23
N GLN A 34 -0.89 -9.13 -0.42
CA GLN A 34 -1.05 -7.77 -0.95
C GLN A 34 -1.76 -7.78 -2.30
N ALA A 35 -1.20 -8.52 -3.27
CA ALA A 35 -1.77 -8.58 -4.62
C ALA A 35 -3.22 -9.10 -4.65
N SER A 36 -3.57 -10.01 -3.74
CA SER A 36 -4.93 -10.55 -3.65
C SER A 36 -5.90 -9.57 -2.99
N LEU A 37 -5.47 -8.86 -1.94
CA LEU A 37 -6.25 -7.79 -1.33
C LEU A 37 -6.46 -6.62 -2.31
N ASP A 38 -5.44 -6.23 -3.05
CA ASP A 38 -5.53 -5.15 -4.05
C ASP A 38 -6.55 -5.50 -5.14
N ARG A 39 -6.49 -6.73 -5.69
CA ARG A 39 -7.49 -7.21 -6.66
C ARG A 39 -8.92 -7.17 -6.12
N ARG A 40 -9.12 -7.57 -4.86
CA ARG A 40 -10.44 -7.50 -4.20
C ARG A 40 -10.92 -6.06 -4.06
N ILE A 41 -10.05 -5.13 -3.65
CA ILE A 41 -10.38 -3.71 -3.51
C ILE A 41 -10.73 -3.11 -4.88
N GLU A 42 -9.93 -3.40 -5.91
CA GLU A 42 -10.21 -2.95 -7.29
C GLU A 42 -11.52 -3.50 -7.82
N ALA A 43 -11.79 -4.80 -7.62
CA ALA A 43 -13.05 -5.42 -8.03
C ALA A 43 -14.25 -4.79 -7.30
N ALA A 44 -14.14 -4.52 -6.01
CA ALA A 44 -15.19 -3.87 -5.24
C ALA A 44 -15.42 -2.42 -5.70
N ALA A 45 -14.35 -1.69 -6.03
CA ALA A 45 -14.43 -0.35 -6.58
C ALA A 45 -15.06 -0.32 -7.97
N ALA A 46 -14.80 -1.35 -8.80
CA ALA A 46 -15.35 -1.48 -10.15
C ALA A 46 -16.81 -1.98 -10.18
N ALA A 47 -17.20 -2.83 -9.23
CA ALA A 47 -18.52 -3.46 -9.18
C ALA A 47 -19.64 -2.53 -8.67
N GLY A 48 -19.29 -1.51 -7.88
CA GLY A 48 -20.27 -0.57 -7.34
C GLY A 48 -20.64 0.54 -8.33
N PRO A 49 -21.93 0.92 -8.47
CA PRO A 49 -22.26 2.16 -9.16
C PRO A 49 -21.59 3.32 -8.42
N SER A 50 -20.89 4.18 -9.15
CA SER A 50 -20.44 5.45 -8.60
C SER A 50 -21.65 6.18 -8.00
N ARG A 51 -21.53 6.69 -6.77
CA ARG A 51 -22.60 7.50 -6.20
C ARG A 51 -22.87 8.69 -7.13
N PRO A 52 -24.15 9.10 -7.29
CA PRO A 52 -24.47 10.32 -8.00
C PRO A 52 -23.66 11.49 -7.41
N GLU A 53 -23.13 12.33 -8.30
CA GLU A 53 -22.45 13.56 -7.90
C GLU A 53 -23.39 14.40 -7.01
N SER A 54 -22.89 14.85 -5.86
CA SER A 54 -23.68 15.68 -4.95
C SER A 54 -23.84 17.09 -5.51
N ARG A 55 -24.88 17.83 -5.07
CA ARG A 55 -25.03 19.24 -5.44
C ARG A 55 -23.81 20.07 -5.01
N GLN A 56 -23.26 19.79 -3.83
CA GLN A 56 -22.06 20.44 -3.32
C GLN A 56 -20.84 20.26 -4.25
N ALA A 57 -20.66 19.07 -4.84
CA ALA A 57 -19.54 18.83 -5.76
C ALA A 57 -19.60 19.72 -7.03
N ARG A 58 -20.80 20.18 -7.41
CA ARG A 58 -21.04 21.03 -8.59
C ARG A 58 -20.85 22.53 -8.35
N LEU A 59 -20.59 22.97 -7.12
CA LEU A 59 -20.59 24.39 -6.76
C LEU A 59 -19.29 25.14 -7.13
N HIS A 60 -18.38 24.55 -7.91
CA HIS A 60 -17.10 25.13 -8.38
C HIS A 60 -16.16 25.67 -7.28
N HIS A 61 -16.50 25.53 -6.01
CA HIS A 61 -15.63 25.77 -4.88
C HIS A 61 -14.87 24.48 -4.48
N GLN A 62 -13.69 24.66 -3.89
CA GLN A 62 -12.91 23.54 -3.38
C GLN A 62 -13.64 22.87 -2.20
N PRO A 63 -13.79 21.54 -2.19
CA PRO A 63 -14.26 20.81 -1.02
C PRO A 63 -13.38 21.12 0.20
N THR A 64 -14.00 21.30 1.36
CA THR A 64 -13.28 21.31 2.64
C THR A 64 -12.95 19.87 3.03
N PRO A 65 -11.90 19.64 3.85
CA PRO A 65 -11.59 18.30 4.36
C PRO A 65 -12.79 17.61 5.02
N GLU A 66 -13.58 18.36 5.79
CA GLU A 66 -14.81 17.87 6.42
C GLU A 66 -15.85 17.42 5.38
N SER A 67 -16.08 18.22 4.33
CA SER A 67 -17.04 17.86 3.28
C SER A 67 -16.64 16.61 2.49
N ILE A 68 -15.33 16.38 2.32
CA ILE A 68 -14.80 15.14 1.72
C ILE A 68 -15.11 13.96 2.64
N ALA A 69 -14.81 14.09 3.94
CA ALA A 69 -15.06 13.03 4.91
C ALA A 69 -16.54 12.63 4.98
N GLN A 70 -17.46 13.61 4.89
CA GLN A 70 -18.90 13.33 4.84
C GLN A 70 -19.35 12.67 3.52
N ALA A 71 -18.66 12.98 2.41
CA ALA A 71 -18.97 12.39 1.10
C ALA A 71 -18.46 10.94 0.98
N VAL A 72 -17.38 10.60 1.68
CA VAL A 72 -16.84 9.24 1.77
C VAL A 72 -17.62 8.47 2.84
N GLN A 73 -18.68 7.79 2.44
CA GLN A 73 -19.35 6.83 3.31
C GLN A 73 -18.78 5.42 3.10
N PRO A 74 -18.32 4.73 4.16
CA PRO A 74 -17.82 3.37 4.03
C PRO A 74 -18.96 2.46 3.56
N THR A 75 -18.73 1.74 2.46
CA THR A 75 -19.58 0.62 2.06
C THR A 75 -19.28 -0.58 2.96
N GLY A 76 -20.16 -1.58 3.02
CA GLY A 76 -19.93 -2.79 3.84
C GLY A 76 -18.57 -3.44 3.54
N SER A 77 -18.20 -3.53 2.26
CA SER A 77 -16.91 -4.06 1.81
C SER A 77 -15.70 -3.23 2.25
N ALA A 78 -15.88 -1.92 2.53
CA ALA A 78 -14.78 -1.07 2.99
C ALA A 78 -14.28 -1.51 4.38
N LYS A 79 -15.19 -1.89 5.28
CA LYS A 79 -14.80 -2.36 6.62
C LYS A 79 -14.03 -3.68 6.56
N ASP A 80 -14.46 -4.62 5.73
CA ASP A 80 -13.76 -5.90 5.59
C ASP A 80 -12.34 -5.68 5.03
N ASN A 81 -12.20 -4.76 4.06
CA ASN A 81 -10.92 -4.39 3.50
C ASN A 81 -10.02 -3.67 4.53
N GLU A 82 -10.58 -2.82 5.40
CA GLU A 82 -9.83 -2.20 6.51
C GLU A 82 -9.25 -3.24 7.48
N HIS A 83 -10.03 -4.27 7.83
CA HIS A 83 -9.53 -5.36 8.68
C HIS A 83 -8.41 -6.14 7.99
N ALA A 84 -8.56 -6.45 6.70
CA ALA A 84 -7.53 -7.14 5.93
C ALA A 84 -6.24 -6.29 5.80
N LEU A 85 -6.36 -4.98 5.59
CA LEU A 85 -5.22 -4.05 5.57
C LEU A 85 -4.50 -4.01 6.92
N ALA A 86 -5.25 -3.96 8.02
CA ALA A 86 -4.67 -3.98 9.36
C ALA A 86 -3.97 -5.31 9.67
N ALA A 87 -4.54 -6.44 9.28
CA ALA A 87 -3.89 -7.75 9.41
C ALA A 87 -2.61 -7.83 8.58
N LEU A 88 -2.63 -7.32 7.34
CA LEU A 88 -1.46 -7.29 6.47
C LEU A 88 -0.33 -6.42 7.03
N ALA A 89 -0.67 -5.30 7.68
CA ALA A 89 0.31 -4.48 8.40
C ALA A 89 0.97 -5.25 9.56
N LYS A 90 0.18 -5.98 10.36
CA LYS A 90 0.71 -6.83 11.44
C LYS A 90 1.60 -7.97 10.92
N ALA A 91 1.24 -8.57 9.77
CA ALA A 91 2.08 -9.59 9.14
C ALA A 91 3.45 -9.01 8.72
N ARG A 92 3.48 -7.79 8.16
CA ARG A 92 4.74 -7.09 7.85
C ARG A 92 5.57 -6.80 9.09
N GLU A 93 4.94 -6.33 10.18
CA GLU A 93 5.64 -6.08 11.44
C GLU A 93 6.24 -7.37 12.04
N ALA A 94 5.51 -8.49 11.96
CA ALA A 94 6.03 -9.78 12.39
C ALA A 94 7.20 -10.27 11.50
N ASP A 95 7.10 -10.08 10.18
CA ASP A 95 8.15 -10.41 9.22
C ASP A 95 9.44 -9.59 9.45
N GLU A 96 9.29 -8.28 9.69
CA GLU A 96 10.40 -7.36 10.02
C GLU A 96 11.13 -7.77 11.31
N HIS A 97 10.40 -8.33 12.28
CA HIS A 97 10.98 -8.89 13.51
C HIS A 97 11.45 -10.34 13.38
N GLY A 98 11.28 -10.99 12.23
CA GLY A 98 11.63 -12.39 12.01
C GLY A 98 10.71 -13.39 12.73
N ASP A 99 9.54 -12.96 13.19
CA ASP A 99 8.54 -13.82 13.85
C ASP A 99 7.71 -14.58 12.82
N LEU A 100 8.28 -15.68 12.33
CA LEU A 100 7.61 -16.57 11.38
C LEU A 100 6.29 -17.15 11.91
N GLY A 101 6.18 -17.40 13.23
CA GLY A 101 5.00 -18.03 13.82
C GLY A 101 3.78 -17.11 13.80
N THR A 102 3.95 -15.89 14.30
CA THR A 102 2.90 -14.86 14.25
C THR A 102 2.57 -14.50 12.81
N CYS A 103 3.60 -14.28 11.99
CA CYS A 103 3.42 -13.90 10.60
C CYS A 103 2.61 -14.95 9.80
N SER A 104 2.99 -16.22 9.85
CA SER A 104 2.29 -17.30 9.13
C SER A 104 0.85 -17.48 9.59
N THR A 105 0.58 -17.33 10.89
CA THR A 105 -0.77 -17.41 11.46
C THR A 105 -1.67 -16.31 10.90
N ILE A 106 -1.18 -15.07 10.85
CA ILE A 106 -1.94 -13.94 10.30
C ILE A 106 -2.19 -14.13 8.79
N LEU A 107 -1.20 -14.64 8.05
CA LEU A 107 -1.31 -14.88 6.62
C LEU A 107 -2.27 -16.03 6.29
N GLU A 108 -2.38 -17.04 7.15
CA GLU A 108 -3.38 -18.12 7.03
C GLU A 108 -4.79 -17.56 7.16
N GLU A 109 -5.04 -16.72 8.16
CA GLU A 109 -6.33 -16.06 8.35
C GLU A 109 -6.68 -15.16 7.15
N LEU A 110 -5.71 -14.38 6.68
CA LEU A 110 -5.87 -13.55 5.48
C LEU A 110 -6.20 -14.39 4.26
N ARG A 111 -5.52 -15.52 4.06
CA ARG A 111 -5.80 -16.43 2.94
C ARG A 111 -7.21 -16.99 2.98
N HIS A 112 -7.69 -17.39 4.15
CA HIS A 112 -9.09 -17.80 4.29
C HIS A 112 -10.05 -16.65 3.91
N SER A 113 -9.78 -15.43 4.36
CA SER A 113 -10.65 -14.28 4.09
C SER A 113 -10.64 -13.78 2.63
N LEU A 114 -9.55 -14.04 1.90
CA LEU A 114 -9.29 -13.54 0.54
C LEU A 114 -9.42 -14.62 -0.54
N GLU A 115 -9.47 -15.90 -0.15
CA GLU A 115 -9.63 -17.06 -1.04
C GLU A 115 -8.63 -17.09 -2.22
N TRP A 116 -7.33 -16.88 -1.94
CA TRP A 116 -6.26 -16.87 -2.95
C TRP A 116 -5.31 -18.06 -2.87
#